data_AF-A0A1V5U3C9-F1
#
_entry.id   AF-A0A1V5U3C9-F1
#
_cell.length_a   1.000
_cell.length_b   1.000
_cell.length_c   1.000
_cell.angle_alpha   90.00
_cell.angle_beta   90.00
_cell.angle_gamma   90.00
#
_symmetry.space_group_name_H-M   'P 1'
#
loop_
_entity.id
_entity.type
_entity.pdbx_description
1 polymer ?
#
loop_
_entity_poly.entity_id
_entity_poly.type
_entity_poly.pdbx_seq_one_letter_code
_entity_poly.pdbx_strand_id
1 'polypeptide(L)'
;MEAPDESAHAGDLACKIEAIEAIDREILGPVIEKLRGAGEEFRILLLPDHPTPLAIRTHTADPVPFVLYRSDRGTSPHAEAYSEAACARTGLFVPEGPMLMRRLIDGGFA
;
A
#
# COMPACT_ATOMS: atom_id res chain seq x y z
N MET A 1 -8.04 -8.80 2.31
CA MET A 1 -9.22 -8.35 1.52
C MET A 1 -8.90 -8.73 0.11
N GLU A 2 -9.63 -9.68 -0.44
CA GLU A 2 -9.18 -10.39 -1.65
C GLU A 2 -9.78 -9.81 -2.95
N ALA A 3 -10.70 -8.86 -2.86
CA ALA A 3 -11.44 -8.36 -4.03
C ALA A 3 -10.54 -7.85 -5.18
N PRO A 4 -9.43 -7.10 -4.95
CA PRO A 4 -8.51 -6.73 -6.02
C PRO A 4 -7.79 -7.92 -6.67
N ASP A 5 -7.52 -8.96 -5.89
CA ASP A 5 -6.82 -10.17 -6.33
C ASP A 5 -7.73 -11.08 -7.17
N GLU A 6 -8.92 -11.39 -6.64
CA GLU A 6 -9.95 -12.17 -7.32
C GLU A 6 -10.39 -11.52 -8.64
N SER A 7 -10.49 -10.18 -8.68
CA SER A 7 -10.78 -9.45 -9.92
C SER A 7 -9.68 -9.62 -10.96
N ALA A 8 -8.41 -9.67 -10.51
CA ALA A 8 -7.30 -9.91 -11.42
C ALA A 8 -7.27 -11.35 -11.94
N HIS A 9 -7.58 -12.34 -11.10
CA HIS A 9 -7.77 -13.74 -11.51
C HIS A 9 -8.90 -13.88 -12.54
N ALA A 10 -10.02 -13.18 -12.34
CA ALA A 10 -11.14 -13.15 -13.27
C ALA A 10 -10.82 -12.40 -14.59
N GLY A 11 -9.75 -11.59 -14.61
CA GLY A 11 -9.42 -10.74 -15.76
C GLY A 11 -10.31 -9.49 -15.86
N ASP A 12 -10.98 -9.10 -14.77
CA ASP A 12 -11.91 -7.97 -14.74
C ASP A 12 -11.21 -6.69 -14.28
N LEU A 13 -10.84 -5.85 -15.26
CA LEU A 13 -10.17 -4.58 -15.01
C LEU A 13 -11.05 -3.61 -14.23
N ALA A 14 -12.34 -3.51 -14.57
CA ALA A 14 -13.24 -2.54 -13.96
C ALA A 14 -13.49 -2.88 -12.49
N CYS A 15 -13.72 -4.16 -12.19
CA CYS A 15 -13.88 -4.62 -10.82
C CYS A 15 -12.60 -4.43 -10.00
N LYS A 16 -11.42 -4.69 -10.60
CA LYS A 16 -10.14 -4.47 -9.91
C LYS A 16 -9.94 -2.99 -9.53
N ILE A 17 -10.25 -2.06 -10.43
CA ILE A 17 -10.16 -0.62 -10.17
C ILE A 17 -11.13 -0.23 -9.05
N GLU A 18 -12.41 -0.59 -9.16
CA GLU A 18 -13.42 -0.27 -8.13
C GLU A 18 -13.03 -0.85 -6.77
N ALA A 19 -12.51 -2.08 -6.72
CA ALA A 19 -12.10 -2.71 -5.47
C ALA A 19 -10.97 -1.92 -4.77
N ILE A 20 -10.00 -1.39 -5.54
CA ILE A 20 -8.92 -0.56 -5.01
C ILE A 20 -9.48 0.80 -4.53
N GLU A 21 -10.34 1.44 -5.32
CA GLU A 21 -10.96 2.72 -4.96
C GLU A 21 -11.88 2.60 -3.73
N ALA A 22 -12.59 1.48 -3.59
CA ALA A 22 -13.43 1.17 -2.43
C ALA A 22 -12.57 0.98 -1.17
N ILE A 23 -11.41 0.31 -1.26
CA ILE A 23 -10.48 0.21 -0.12
C ILE A 23 -10.02 1.60 0.32
N ASP A 24 -9.66 2.48 -0.62
CA ASP A 24 -9.23 3.84 -0.31
C ASP A 24 -10.36 4.64 0.38
N ARG A 25 -11.55 4.62 -0.22
CA ARG A 25 -12.72 5.41 0.21
C ARG A 25 -13.35 4.90 1.50
N GLU A 26 -13.50 3.59 1.67
CA GLU A 26 -14.33 2.98 2.71
C GLU A 26 -13.51 2.47 3.91
N ILE A 27 -12.19 2.34 3.74
CA ILE A 27 -11.31 1.79 4.79
C ILE A 27 -10.20 2.77 5.11
N LEU A 28 -9.31 3.06 4.16
CA LEU A 28 -8.11 3.84 4.44
C LEU A 28 -8.46 5.27 4.87
N GLY A 29 -9.34 5.94 4.13
CA GLY A 29 -9.84 7.28 4.46
C GLY A 29 -10.43 7.35 5.87
N PRO A 30 -11.48 6.57 6.20
CA PRO A 30 -12.09 6.57 7.53
C PRO A 30 -11.13 6.22 8.66
N VAL A 31 -10.20 5.28 8.45
CA VAL A 31 -9.17 4.93 9.45
C VAL A 31 -8.26 6.13 9.72
N ILE A 32 -7.76 6.80 8.68
CA ILE A 32 -6.91 7.99 8.81
C ILE A 32 -7.66 9.12 9.52
N GLU A 33 -8.92 9.38 9.15
CA GLU A 33 -9.74 10.41 9.78
C GLU A 33 -9.92 10.16 11.28
N LYS A 34 -10.22 8.91 11.66
CA LYS A 34 -10.40 8.53 13.07
C LYS A 34 -9.09 8.63 13.86
N LEU A 35 -7.98 8.17 13.30
CA LEU A 35 -6.66 8.27 13.95
C LEU A 35 -6.25 9.72 14.15
N ARG A 36 -6.44 10.58 13.15
CA ARG A 36 -6.20 12.03 13.28
C ARG A 36 -7.12 12.67 14.33
N GLY A 37 -8.38 12.29 14.37
CA GLY A 37 -9.36 12.79 15.34
C GLY A 37 -9.08 12.37 16.79
N ALA A 38 -8.35 11.26 17.00
CA ALA A 38 -7.95 10.80 18.33
C ALA A 38 -6.84 11.66 18.95
N GLY A 39 -6.06 12.39 18.14
CA GLY A 39 -5.00 13.27 18.62
C GLY A 39 -3.75 12.56 19.13
N GLU A 40 -3.60 11.25 18.86
CA GLU A 40 -2.42 10.46 19.19
C GLU A 40 -1.51 10.26 17.97
N GLU A 41 -0.22 10.08 18.20
CA GLU A 41 0.72 9.76 17.14
C GLU A 41 0.54 8.32 16.64
N PHE A 42 0.49 8.15 15.33
CA PHE A 42 0.25 6.87 14.69
C PHE A 42 1.16 6.65 13.46
N ARG A 43 1.22 5.39 13.05
CA ARG A 43 1.92 4.95 11.85
C ARG A 43 1.01 4.04 11.04
N ILE A 44 1.12 4.14 9.72
CA ILE A 44 0.37 3.29 8.78
C ILE A 44 1.38 2.64 7.84
N LEU A 45 1.33 1.32 7.75
CA LEU A 45 2.01 0.55 6.72
C LEU A 45 0.93 0.03 5.75
N LEU A 46 1.01 0.43 4.48
CA LEU A 46 0.11 0.00 3.41
C LEU A 46 0.92 -0.72 2.33
N LEU A 47 0.49 -1.93 1.97
CA LEU A 47 1.01 -2.74 0.87
C LEU A 47 0.03 -3.88 0.57
N PRO A 48 -0.05 -4.39 -0.68
CA PRO A 48 -0.55 -5.73 -0.93
C PRO A 48 0.52 -6.76 -0.50
N ASP A 49 0.12 -8.02 -0.37
CA ASP A 49 1.00 -9.15 -0.05
C ASP A 49 1.69 -9.73 -1.28
N HIS A 50 1.03 -9.75 -2.44
CA HIS A 50 1.62 -10.15 -3.72
C HIS A 50 1.00 -9.43 -4.93
N PRO A 51 1.70 -9.40 -6.09
CA PRO A 51 1.13 -8.93 -7.33
C PRO A 51 0.40 -10.04 -8.09
N THR A 52 -0.79 -9.69 -8.57
CA THR A 52 -1.60 -10.51 -9.48
C THR A 52 -1.94 -9.69 -10.73
N PRO A 53 -1.07 -9.67 -11.76
CA PRO A 53 -1.27 -8.84 -12.94
C PRO A 53 -2.46 -9.33 -13.78
N LEU A 54 -3.33 -8.41 -14.21
CA LEU A 54 -4.52 -8.72 -15.02
C LEU A 54 -4.24 -9.50 -16.32
N ALA A 55 -3.09 -9.25 -16.94
CA ALA A 55 -2.67 -9.94 -18.17
C ALA A 55 -2.25 -11.40 -17.91
N ILE A 56 -1.79 -11.70 -16.71
CA ILE A 56 -1.25 -13.01 -16.31
C ILE A 56 -2.31 -13.83 -15.56
N ARG A 57 -3.21 -13.16 -14.81
CA ARG A 57 -4.32 -13.75 -14.04
C ARG A 57 -3.88 -14.77 -12.99
N THR A 58 -2.63 -14.69 -12.57
CA THR A 58 -2.08 -15.46 -11.47
C THR A 58 -0.98 -14.65 -10.79
N HIS A 59 -0.54 -15.13 -9.63
CA HIS A 59 0.44 -14.44 -8.82
C HIS A 59 1.79 -14.41 -9.53
N THR A 60 2.54 -13.35 -9.29
CA THR A 60 3.91 -13.16 -9.78
C THR A 60 4.84 -12.86 -8.62
N ALA A 61 6.15 -12.97 -8.85
CA ALA A 61 7.17 -12.69 -7.84
C ALA A 61 7.71 -11.25 -7.92
N ASP A 62 7.09 -10.41 -8.76
CA ASP A 62 7.45 -9.00 -8.87
C ASP A 62 7.30 -8.28 -7.52
N PRO A 63 8.07 -7.20 -7.28
CA PRO A 63 7.92 -6.42 -6.07
C PRO A 63 6.58 -5.67 -6.04
N VAL A 64 6.06 -5.47 -4.82
CA VAL A 64 4.84 -4.68 -4.57
C VAL A 64 5.19 -3.26 -4.09
N PRO A 65 4.35 -2.25 -4.41
CA PRO A 65 4.51 -0.93 -3.81
C PRO A 65 4.17 -0.98 -2.32
N PHE A 66 4.79 -0.09 -1.53
CA PHE A 66 4.44 0.08 -0.12
C PHE A 66 4.55 1.55 0.28
N VAL A 67 3.83 1.91 1.34
CA VAL A 67 3.94 3.21 2.02
C VAL A 67 4.06 2.97 3.52
N LEU A 68 5.02 3.62 4.15
CA LEU A 68 5.08 3.77 5.60
C LEU A 68 4.88 5.25 5.95
N TYR A 69 3.69 5.57 6.43
CA TYR A 69 3.32 6.90 6.91
C TYR A 69 3.53 7.03 8.41
N ARG A 70 3.95 8.22 8.85
CA ARG A 70 4.08 8.59 10.26
C ARG A 70 3.43 9.96 10.47
N SER A 71 2.54 10.08 11.46
CA SER A 71 1.92 11.37 11.81
C SER A 71 2.90 12.34 12.50
N ASP A 72 3.92 11.80 13.18
CA ASP A 72 4.89 12.56 13.98
C ASP A 72 6.02 13.19 13.15
N ARG A 73 5.95 13.09 11.81
CA ARG A 73 6.94 13.65 10.88
C ARG A 73 6.26 14.47 9.79
N GLY A 74 6.96 15.48 9.28
CA GLY A 74 6.52 16.22 8.11
C GLY A 74 6.33 15.32 6.90
N THR A 75 5.25 15.51 6.16
CA THR A 75 4.93 14.77 4.94
C THR A 75 5.69 15.34 3.75
N SER A 76 6.91 14.83 3.49
CA SER A 76 7.55 14.97 2.20
C SER A 76 7.47 13.61 1.49
N PRO A 77 6.52 13.45 0.55
CA PRO A 77 6.33 12.16 -0.10
C PRO A 77 7.53 11.84 -1.01
N HIS A 78 8.02 10.60 -0.95
CA HIS A 78 9.10 10.14 -1.82
C HIS A 78 8.64 9.89 -3.27
N ALA A 79 7.33 9.77 -3.49
CA ALA A 79 6.70 9.55 -4.79
C ALA A 79 5.50 10.48 -4.95
N GLU A 80 5.18 10.84 -6.19
CA GLU A 80 4.05 11.69 -6.57
C GLU A 80 2.68 11.01 -6.44
N ALA A 81 2.66 9.67 -6.43
CA ALA A 81 1.45 8.86 -6.32
C ALA A 81 1.79 7.46 -5.79
N TYR A 82 0.78 6.73 -5.30
CA TYR A 82 0.89 5.32 -4.94
C TYR A 82 0.60 4.43 -6.15
N SER A 83 1.65 4.00 -6.84
CA SER A 83 1.58 3.01 -7.94
C SER A 83 2.92 2.32 -8.08
N GLU A 84 2.94 1.16 -8.72
CA GLU A 84 4.16 0.38 -9.00
C GLU A 84 5.22 1.26 -9.69
N ALA A 85 4.82 2.02 -10.71
CA ALA A 85 5.74 2.87 -11.48
C ALA A 85 6.30 4.04 -10.66
N ALA A 86 5.47 4.71 -9.85
CA ALA A 86 5.90 5.83 -9.02
C ALA A 86 6.80 5.38 -7.86
N CYS A 87 6.43 4.29 -7.18
CA CYS A 87 7.23 3.70 -6.12
C CYS A 87 8.59 3.21 -6.63
N ALA A 88 8.66 2.58 -7.81
CA ALA A 88 9.91 2.13 -8.40
C ALA A 88 10.90 3.28 -8.65
N ARG A 89 10.41 4.48 -9.04
CA ARG A 89 11.27 5.66 -9.27
C ARG A 89 11.95 6.19 -8.01
N THR A 90 11.44 5.86 -6.83
CA THR A 90 12.04 6.31 -5.56
C THR A 90 13.38 5.62 -5.26
N GLY A 91 13.63 4.45 -5.86
CA GLY A 91 14.79 3.59 -5.54
C GLY A 91 14.74 2.95 -4.15
N LEU A 92 13.68 3.19 -3.36
CA LEU A 92 13.51 2.57 -2.06
C LEU A 92 13.03 1.13 -2.23
N PHE A 93 13.89 0.18 -1.90
CA PHE A 93 13.60 -1.24 -2.00
C PHE A 93 13.90 -1.95 -0.68
N VAL A 94 12.97 -2.81 -0.27
CA VAL A 94 13.13 -3.67 0.91
C VAL A 94 13.07 -5.11 0.44
N PRO A 95 14.16 -5.89 0.59
CA PRO A 95 14.25 -7.21 -0.01
C PRO A 95 13.33 -8.25 0.65
N GLU A 96 12.99 -8.05 1.92
CA GLU A 96 12.23 -9.02 2.71
C GLU A 96 11.02 -8.34 3.37
N GLY A 97 9.82 -8.83 3.06
CA GLY A 97 8.56 -8.32 3.62
C GLY A 97 8.56 -8.16 5.16
N PRO A 98 9.06 -9.13 5.96
CA PRO A 98 9.11 -9.00 7.43
C PRO A 98 9.90 -7.78 7.92
N MET A 99 10.85 -7.27 7.14
CA MET A 99 11.58 -6.05 7.51
C MET A 99 10.65 -4.84 7.56
N LEU A 100 9.57 -4.78 6.76
CA LEU A 100 8.61 -3.67 6.80
C LEU A 100 7.87 -3.61 8.14
N MET A 101 7.53 -4.75 8.73
CA MET A 101 6.93 -4.81 10.07
C MET A 101 7.88 -4.30 11.14
N ARG A 102 9.16 -4.68 11.04
CA ARG A 102 10.18 -4.13 11.92
C ARG A 102 10.31 -2.62 11.77
N ARG A 103 10.27 -2.09 10.55
CA ARG A 103 10.27 -0.64 10.28
C ARG A 103 9.04 0.04 10.87
N LEU A 104 7.86 -0.57 10.80
CA LEU A 104 6.65 0.00 11.40
C LEU A 104 6.79 0.19 12.92
N ILE A 105 7.38 -0.80 13.61
CA ILE A 105 7.55 -0.79 15.07
C ILE A 105 8.72 0.11 15.49
N ASP A 106 9.89 -0.05 14.86
CA ASP A 106 11.14 0.61 15.25
C ASP A 106 11.21 2.10 14.83
N GLY A 107 10.21 2.61 14.10
CA GLY A 107 10.17 4.02 13.69
C GLY A 107 10.81 4.30 12.32
N GLY A 108 10.68 3.39 11.38
CA GLY A 108 10.83 3.64 9.95
C GLY A 108 12.21 3.41 9.36
N PHE A 109 12.42 3.99 8.17
CA PHE A 109 13.69 3.96 7.45
C PHE A 109 14.61 5.00 8.06
N ALA A 110 15.85 4.59 8.34
CA ALA A 110 16.89 5.47 8.88
C ALA A 110 17.32 6.48 7.81
#